data_AF-A0A2E2EE79-F1
#
_entry.id   AF-A0A2E2EE79-F1
#
_cell.length_a   1.000
_cell.length_b   1.000
_cell.length_c   1.000
_cell.angle_alpha   90.00
_cell.angle_beta   90.00
_cell.angle_gamma   90.00
#
_symmetry.space_group_name_H-M   'P 1'
#
loop_
_entity.id
_entity.type
_entity.pdbx_description
1 polymer ?
#
loop_
_entity_poly.entity_id
_entity_poly.type
_entity_poly.pdbx_seq_one_letter_code
_entity_poly.pdbx_strand_id
1 'polypeptide(L)'
;MLYKLLVLTLIFSSCALVTTRPKQEMSYAQAALLAAKAVKAEIHASQDFRKAENYYLKAKSSYKSKYFNKAKEYAKLSQKFSERAEFQTIKKLSLEGN
;
A
#
# COMPACT_ATOMS: atom_id res chain seq x y z
N MET A 1 4.66 -23.92 -42.93
CA MET A 1 3.95 -23.92 -41.63
C MET A 1 4.80 -23.38 -40.48
N LEU A 2 6.12 -23.64 -40.44
CA LEU A 2 7.02 -23.21 -39.36
C LEU A 2 7.08 -21.68 -39.15
N TYR A 3 7.09 -20.88 -40.22
CA TYR A 3 7.11 -19.41 -40.13
C TYR A 3 5.82 -18.83 -39.51
N LYS A 4 4.65 -19.43 -39.79
CA LYS A 4 3.37 -19.03 -39.20
C LYS A 4 3.34 -19.30 -37.69
N LEU A 5 3.95 -20.41 -37.25
CA LEU A 5 4.07 -20.74 -35.84
C LEU A 5 5.03 -19.79 -35.09
N LEU A 6 6.11 -19.38 -35.75
CA LEU A 6 7.11 -18.45 -35.21
C LEU A 6 6.58 -17.00 -35.11
N VAL A 7 5.77 -16.56 -36.08
CA VAL A 7 5.08 -15.27 -36.00
C VAL A 7 4.03 -15.27 -34.89
N LEU A 8 3.35 -16.40 -34.65
CA LEU A 8 2.34 -16.52 -33.59
C LEU A 8 2.96 -16.39 -32.18
N THR A 9 4.13 -17.00 -31.93
CA THR A 9 4.80 -16.91 -30.62
C THR A 9 5.35 -15.50 -30.32
N LEU A 10 5.68 -14.72 -31.36
CA LEU A 10 6.20 -13.36 -31.22
C LEU A 10 5.12 -12.33 -30.86
N ILE A 11 3.86 -12.58 -31.21
CA ILE A 11 2.74 -11.68 -30.89
C ILE A 11 2.30 -11.85 -29.43
N PHE A 12 2.29 -13.09 -28.91
CA PHE A 12 1.87 -13.37 -27.53
C PHE A 12 2.88 -12.97 -26.44
N SER A 13 4.13 -12.70 -26.79
CA SER A 13 5.19 -12.35 -25.83
C SER A 13 5.14 -10.89 -25.35
N SER A 14 4.32 -10.03 -25.97
CA SER A 14 4.27 -8.59 -25.67
C SER A 14 3.25 -8.18 -24.60
N CYS A 15 2.34 -9.07 -24.17
CA CYS A 15 1.23 -8.72 -23.26
C CYS A 15 1.57 -8.74 -21.75
N ALA A 16 2.83 -8.96 -21.36
CA ALA A 16 3.23 -9.12 -19.94
C ALA A 16 3.56 -7.80 -19.20
N LEU A 17 3.53 -6.64 -19.86
CA LEU A 17 4.01 -5.36 -19.31
C LEU A 17 2.89 -4.42 -18.80
N VAL A 18 1.63 -4.86 -18.80
CA VAL A 18 0.52 -4.06 -18.25
C VAL A 18 0.58 -4.08 -16.72
N THR A 19 1.37 -3.19 -16.14
CA THR A 19 1.25 -2.83 -14.71
C THR A 19 0.19 -1.75 -14.58
N THR A 20 -0.94 -2.10 -13.97
CA THR A 20 -2.06 -1.17 -13.80
C THR A 20 -1.75 -0.18 -12.67
N ARG A 21 -2.25 1.07 -12.79
CA ARG A 21 -2.05 2.07 -11.73
C ARG A 21 -2.84 1.68 -10.47
N PRO A 22 -2.22 1.54 -9.30
CA PRO A 22 -2.88 1.06 -8.08
C PRO A 22 -3.62 2.21 -7.36
N LYS A 23 -4.61 2.82 -8.03
CA LYS A 23 -5.36 3.96 -7.47
C LYS A 23 -6.13 3.56 -6.21
N GLN A 24 -6.72 2.36 -6.24
CA GLN A 24 -7.57 1.85 -5.17
C GLN A 24 -6.74 1.56 -3.92
N GLU A 25 -5.61 0.86 -4.05
CA GLU A 25 -4.73 0.52 -2.93
C GLU A 25 -4.10 1.77 -2.30
N MET A 26 -3.73 2.77 -3.12
CA MET A 26 -3.25 4.06 -2.61
C MET A 26 -4.34 4.81 -1.83
N SER A 27 -5.59 4.75 -2.28
CA SER A 27 -6.74 5.35 -1.59
C SER A 27 -7.00 4.67 -0.24
N TYR A 28 -6.93 3.33 -0.19
CA TYR A 28 -7.11 2.58 1.06
C TYR A 28 -6.01 2.86 2.08
N ALA A 29 -4.75 2.89 1.62
CA ALA A 29 -3.63 3.25 2.50
C ALA A 29 -3.78 4.67 3.07
N GLN A 30 -4.28 5.62 2.29
CA GLN A 30 -4.55 6.98 2.75
C GLN A 30 -5.69 7.03 3.77
N ALA A 31 -6.80 6.34 3.50
CA ALA A 31 -7.94 6.28 4.41
C ALA A 31 -7.54 5.64 5.75
N ALA A 32 -6.79 4.54 5.73
CA ALA A 32 -6.30 3.87 6.93
C ALA A 32 -5.34 4.76 7.75
N LEU A 33 -4.45 5.51 7.09
CA LEU A 33 -3.58 6.47 7.78
C LEU A 33 -4.37 7.59 8.46
N LEU A 34 -5.41 8.10 7.80
CA LEU A 34 -6.28 9.13 8.38
C LEU A 34 -7.06 8.59 9.59
N ALA A 35 -7.54 7.35 9.53
CA ALA A 35 -8.21 6.69 10.66
C ALA A 35 -7.26 6.51 11.86
N ALA A 36 -6.05 5.99 11.63
CA ALA A 36 -5.03 5.88 12.67
C ALA A 36 -4.65 7.24 13.27
N LYS A 37 -4.64 8.30 12.46
CA LYS A 37 -4.39 9.66 12.93
C LYS A 37 -5.54 10.21 13.78
N ALA A 38 -6.79 9.92 13.41
CA ALA A 38 -7.98 10.37 14.15
C ALA A 38 -7.99 9.84 15.59
N VAL A 39 -7.53 8.60 15.82
CA VAL A 39 -7.39 8.03 17.17
C VAL A 39 -6.11 8.45 17.91
N LYS A 40 -5.33 9.38 17.35
CA LYS A 40 -4.03 9.82 17.89
C LYS A 40 -3.02 8.68 18.06
N ALA A 41 -2.95 7.77 17.08
CA ALA A 41 -1.98 6.67 17.10
C ALA A 41 -0.51 7.15 17.14
N GLU A 42 -0.23 8.39 16.74
CA GLU A 42 1.06 9.07 16.93
C GLU A 42 1.56 9.03 18.39
N ILE A 43 0.63 9.09 19.36
CA ILE A 43 0.94 9.12 20.80
C ILE A 43 0.91 7.70 21.37
N HIS A 44 -0.17 6.96 21.10
CA HIS A 44 -0.44 5.70 21.77
C HIS A 44 0.24 4.49 21.10
N ALA A 45 0.51 4.55 19.79
CA ALA A 45 1.10 3.48 18.98
C ALA A 45 2.17 4.03 18.00
N SER A 46 3.04 4.91 18.50
CA SER A 46 3.98 5.71 17.71
C SER A 46 4.91 4.90 16.79
N GLN A 47 5.33 3.69 17.21
CA GLN A 47 6.22 2.84 16.42
C GLN A 47 5.57 2.34 15.13
N ASP A 48 4.33 1.83 15.23
CA ASP A 48 3.60 1.30 14.07
C ASP A 48 3.09 2.44 13.19
N PHE A 49 2.67 3.57 13.79
CA PHE A 49 2.27 4.76 13.05
C PHE A 49 3.42 5.35 12.20
N ARG A 50 4.62 5.51 12.77
CA ARG A 50 5.80 5.99 12.03
C ARG A 50 6.17 5.05 10.88
N LYS A 51 6.03 3.74 11.05
CA LYS A 51 6.25 2.77 9.96
C LYS A 51 5.23 2.98 8.84
N ALA A 52 3.95 3.15 9.20
CA ALA A 52 2.89 3.40 8.23
C ALA A 52 3.17 4.67 7.40
N GLU A 53 3.51 5.78 8.04
CA GLU A 53 3.86 7.03 7.34
C GLU A 53 5.05 6.85 6.39
N ASN A 54 6.12 6.22 6.86
CA ASN A 54 7.31 5.96 6.04
C ASN A 54 6.97 5.11 4.80
N TYR A 55 6.15 4.08 4.95
CA TYR A 55 5.71 3.27 3.81
C TYR A 55 4.78 4.04 2.86
N TYR A 56 3.91 4.91 3.37
CA TYR A 56 3.06 5.75 2.54
C TYR A 56 3.86 6.77 1.73
N LEU A 57 4.89 7.38 2.32
CA LEU A 57 5.81 8.28 1.62
C LEU A 57 6.56 7.54 0.50
N LYS A 58 7.06 6.33 0.78
CA LYS A 58 7.67 5.45 -0.24
C LYS A 58 6.69 5.06 -1.35
N ALA A 59 5.43 4.77 -0.99
CA ALA A 59 4.37 4.47 -1.94
C ALA A 59 4.09 5.67 -2.87
N LYS A 60 3.95 6.88 -2.32
CA LYS A 60 3.78 8.13 -3.08
C LYS A 60 4.95 8.40 -4.03
N SER A 61 6.18 8.24 -3.54
CA SER A 61 7.39 8.42 -4.35
C SER A 61 7.43 7.43 -5.52
N SER A 62 7.18 6.14 -5.25
CA SER A 62 7.15 5.08 -6.26
C SER A 62 6.01 5.28 -7.28
N TYR A 63 4.85 5.75 -6.82
CA TYR A 63 3.71 6.06 -7.68
C TYR A 63 4.03 7.22 -8.64
N LYS A 64 4.69 8.28 -8.16
CA LYS A 64 5.15 9.41 -8.99
C LYS A 64 6.17 8.95 -10.04
N SER A 65 7.09 8.06 -9.66
CA SER A 65 8.09 7.47 -10.56
C SER A 65 7.54 6.36 -11.47
N LYS A 66 6.22 6.13 -11.49
CA LYS A 66 5.53 5.09 -12.29
C LYS A 66 5.95 3.65 -11.99
N TYR A 67 6.57 3.39 -10.84
CA TYR A 67 6.84 2.04 -10.35
C TYR A 67 5.61 1.46 -9.64
N PHE A 68 4.58 1.13 -10.42
CA PHE A 68 3.25 0.78 -9.91
C PHE A 68 3.21 -0.46 -9.02
N ASN A 69 3.97 -1.50 -9.34
CA ASN A 69 4.04 -2.71 -8.51
C ASN A 69 4.63 -2.40 -7.11
N LYS A 70 5.75 -1.67 -7.07
CA LYS A 70 6.37 -1.24 -5.79
C LYS A 70 5.47 -0.30 -5.01
N ALA A 71 4.80 0.63 -5.70
CA ALA A 71 3.84 1.53 -5.06
C ALA A 71 2.69 0.75 -4.40
N LYS A 72 2.17 -0.28 -5.07
CA LYS A 72 1.14 -1.17 -4.55
C LYS A 72 1.61 -1.95 -3.31
N GLU A 73 2.82 -2.49 -3.34
CA GLU A 73 3.41 -3.19 -2.19
C GLU A 73 3.57 -2.27 -0.98
N TYR A 74 4.13 -1.08 -1.18
CA TYR A 74 4.27 -0.09 -0.11
C TYR A 74 2.92 0.42 0.41
N ALA A 75 1.92 0.59 -0.46
CA ALA A 75 0.58 0.98 -0.05
C ALA A 75 -0.06 -0.09 0.86
N LYS A 76 0.05 -1.37 0.50
CA LYS A 76 -0.42 -2.49 1.35
C LYS A 76 0.28 -2.53 2.71
N LEU A 77 1.58 -2.30 2.73
CA LEU A 77 2.33 -2.23 3.99
C LEU A 77 1.88 -1.04 4.85
N SER A 78 1.74 0.13 4.25
CA SER A 78 1.21 1.32 4.93
C SER A 78 -0.16 1.06 5.54
N GLN A 79 -1.09 0.49 4.77
CA GLN A 79 -2.43 0.13 5.23
C GLN A 79 -2.35 -0.79 6.45
N LYS A 80 -1.61 -1.90 6.35
CA LYS A 80 -1.46 -2.89 7.42
C LYS A 80 -0.92 -2.29 8.72
N PHE A 81 0.11 -1.44 8.64
CA PHE A 81 0.66 -0.79 9.83
C PHE A 81 -0.29 0.27 10.40
N SER A 82 -1.06 0.95 9.56
CA SER A 82 -2.06 1.93 10.01
C SER A 82 -3.19 1.25 10.78
N GLU A 83 -3.78 0.19 10.23
CA GLU A 83 -4.84 -0.60 10.87
C GLU A 83 -4.36 -1.19 12.21
N ARG A 84 -3.11 -1.68 12.25
CA ARG A 84 -2.49 -2.18 13.48
C ARG A 84 -2.31 -1.07 14.52
N ALA A 85 -1.86 0.10 14.12
CA ALA A 85 -1.66 1.24 15.01
C ALA A 85 -2.99 1.77 15.56
N GLU A 86 -4.02 1.82 14.71
CA GLU A 86 -5.39 2.16 15.10
C GLU A 86 -5.93 1.17 16.13
N PHE A 87 -5.86 -0.14 15.84
CA PHE A 87 -6.33 -1.18 16.74
C PHE A 87 -5.62 -1.15 18.10
N GLN A 88 -4.29 -1.02 18.11
CA GLN A 88 -3.52 -0.92 19.36
C GLN A 88 -3.92 0.29 20.19
N THR A 89 -4.15 1.43 19.53
CA THR A 89 -4.56 2.67 20.20
C THR A 89 -5.94 2.51 20.81
N ILE A 90 -6.91 2.02 20.04
CA ILE A 90 -8.27 1.76 20.53
C ILE A 90 -8.22 0.78 21.70
N LYS A 91 -7.50 -0.35 21.55
CA LYS A 91 -7.35 -1.34 22.62
C LYS A 91 -6.77 -0.72 23.89
N LYS A 92 -5.74 0.10 23.78
CA LYS A 92 -5.10 0.75 24.93
C LYS A 92 -6.08 1.73 25.61
N LEU A 93 -6.74 2.57 24.83
CA LEU A 93 -7.74 3.53 25.33
C LEU A 93 -8.93 2.82 26.01
N SER A 94 -9.41 1.70 25.46
CA SER A 94 -10.50 0.92 26.06
C SER A 94 -10.10 0.21 27.35
N LEU A 95 -8.83 -0.17 27.51
CA LEU A 95 -8.33 -0.82 28.73
C LEU A 95 -7.99 0.18 29.84
N GLU A 96 -7.51 1.38 29.46
CA GLU A 96 -7.19 2.47 30.40
C GLU A 96 -8.44 3.27 30.83
N GLY A 97 -9.59 3.07 30.16
CA GLY A 97 -10.86 3.75 30.42
C GLY A 97 -11.81 3.08 31.41
N ASN A 98 -11.36 2.04 32.13
CA ASN A 98 -12.03 1.40 33.27
C ASN A 98 -11.22 1.57 34.55
#